data_AF-A0A4Q3JIY0-F1
#
_entry.id   AF-A0A4Q3JIY0-F1
#
_cell.length_a   1.000
_cell.length_b   1.000
_cell.length_c   1.000
_cell.angle_alpha   90.00
_cell.angle_beta   90.00
_cell.angle_gamma   90.00
#
_symmetry.space_group_name_H-M   'P 1'
#
loop_
_entity.id
_entity.type
_entity.pdbx_description
1 polymer ?
#
loop_
_entity_poly.entity_id
_entity_poly.type
_entity_poly.pdbx_seq_one_letter_code
_entity_poly.pdbx_strand_id
1 'polypeptide(L)'
;MRIKQLEIIGFKSFVDRTVISFDHDVLGIVGPNGCGKSNIVDALRWCIGEQSAKHLRGKAMTDVIFAGSGTRGPMGMAEVTITFDNSNTERAQGLPIEYRDYAEIAVTRRLYRDGNSEYLVNKTQVRLKDITDLFLGTGVGTKAYSIIEQGKVGLIVSARPEDRRLLIEEAAGITKYKHRRKQAEQKMELTRQNLARLGDIISEIERSLASLKRQAQKAERYKAYRTELDKLMLHEASHRLLELTVLLQVERAALAELSESSTAVGAELAAREAELEVSRQQAYTHEEAAEKGQSEAYAAGTLVKTLEAEIARARERLSSLQARERQAGAERDDIMGQVSAVASEREALGQQLEQTDASERGEVDAIVRAQEKLDELRSQEQASQRALGELRSRGATAQARLASAEA
;
A
#
# COMPACT_ATOMS: atom_id res chain seq x y z
N MET A 1 -60.34 73.49 41.94
CA MET A 1 -59.93 72.80 43.18
C MET A 1 -59.99 73.74 44.38
N ARG A 2 -60.86 73.43 45.34
CA ARG A 2 -60.91 74.00 46.70
C ARG A 2 -60.79 72.84 47.68
N ILE A 3 -60.07 72.98 48.78
CA ILE A 3 -60.02 71.93 49.81
C ILE A 3 -61.42 71.87 50.45
N LYS A 4 -62.04 70.70 50.41
CA LYS A 4 -63.35 70.42 51.03
C LYS A 4 -63.16 69.77 52.39
N GLN A 5 -62.23 68.82 52.49
CA GLN A 5 -62.05 67.99 53.68
C GLN A 5 -60.60 67.54 53.81
N LEU A 6 -60.10 67.44 55.05
CA LEU A 6 -58.84 66.83 55.41
C LEU A 6 -59.09 65.72 56.43
N GLU A 7 -58.67 64.51 56.11
CA GLU A 7 -58.70 63.37 57.01
C GLU A 7 -57.27 63.00 57.42
N ILE A 8 -57.05 62.82 58.72
CA ILE A 8 -55.73 62.57 59.30
C ILE A 8 -55.82 61.38 60.25
N ILE A 9 -54.94 60.40 60.10
CA ILE A 9 -54.87 59.20 60.95
C ILE A 9 -53.40 58.86 61.21
N GLY A 10 -53.02 58.65 62.47
CA GLY A 10 -51.67 58.25 62.85
C GLY A 10 -50.56 59.26 62.50
N PHE A 11 -50.90 60.49 62.12
CA PHE A 11 -49.96 61.52 61.67
C PHE A 11 -49.58 62.45 62.83
N LYS A 12 -48.32 62.40 63.27
CA LYS A 12 -47.78 63.21 64.37
C LYS A 12 -48.72 63.19 65.58
N SER A 13 -49.24 64.34 66.01
CA SER A 13 -50.14 64.47 67.16
C SER A 13 -51.54 63.87 66.95
N PHE A 14 -51.91 63.48 65.73
CA PHE A 14 -53.23 62.94 65.40
C PHE A 14 -53.20 61.41 65.43
N VAL A 15 -53.51 60.83 66.60
CA VAL A 15 -53.55 59.37 66.79
C VAL A 15 -54.82 58.78 66.19
N ASP A 16 -55.97 59.29 66.62
CA ASP A 16 -57.29 58.87 66.15
C ASP A 16 -57.65 59.56 64.84
N ARG A 17 -58.54 58.92 64.07
CA ARG A 17 -59.06 59.50 62.82
C ARG A 17 -59.72 60.84 63.11
N THR A 18 -59.12 61.89 62.59
CA THR A 18 -59.59 63.27 62.72
C THR A 18 -60.01 63.77 61.36
N VAL A 19 -61.23 64.29 61.26
CA VAL A 19 -61.78 64.86 60.03
C VAL A 19 -61.99 66.36 60.24
N ILE A 20 -61.42 67.15 59.35
CA ILE A 20 -61.53 68.61 59.34
C ILE A 20 -62.25 69.03 58.05
N SER A 21 -63.42 69.63 58.18
CA SER A 21 -64.20 70.19 57.07
C SER A 21 -63.85 71.66 56.83
N PHE A 22 -63.73 72.06 55.56
CA PHE A 22 -63.37 73.42 55.15
C PHE A 22 -64.56 74.15 54.50
N ASP A 23 -65.62 74.33 55.28
CA ASP A 23 -66.91 74.83 54.78
C ASP A 23 -66.91 76.34 54.51
N HIS A 24 -65.93 77.08 55.01
CA HIS A 24 -65.83 78.54 54.91
C HIS A 24 -64.54 78.98 54.21
N ASP A 25 -64.58 80.15 53.56
CA ASP A 25 -63.43 80.71 52.83
C ASP A 25 -62.29 81.15 53.77
N VAL A 26 -62.64 81.52 55.01
CA VAL A 26 -61.68 81.87 56.07
C VAL A 26 -61.95 80.97 57.27
N LEU A 27 -60.93 80.21 57.66
CA LEU A 27 -60.98 79.29 58.81
C LEU A 27 -59.86 79.63 59.79
N GLY A 28 -60.23 79.84 61.06
CA GLY A 28 -59.29 80.06 62.15
C GLY A 28 -58.99 78.77 62.91
N ILE A 29 -57.75 78.29 62.87
CA ILE A 29 -57.31 77.16 63.69
C ILE A 29 -56.66 77.70 64.96
N VAL A 30 -57.36 77.60 66.08
CA VAL A 30 -56.92 78.12 67.38
C VAL A 30 -56.70 76.98 68.39
N GLY A 31 -55.89 77.26 69.41
CA GLY A 31 -55.58 76.30 70.47
C GLY A 31 -54.28 76.65 71.21
N PRO A 32 -54.00 76.03 72.36
CA PRO A 32 -52.80 76.29 73.15
C PRO A 32 -51.52 75.83 72.44
N ASN A 33 -50.36 76.32 72.90
CA ASN A 33 -49.08 75.89 72.34
C ASN A 33 -48.87 74.39 72.56
N GLY A 34 -48.34 73.70 71.54
CA GLY A 34 -48.13 72.25 71.59
C GLY A 34 -49.34 71.38 71.22
N CYS A 35 -50.54 71.94 70.99
CA CYS A 35 -51.73 71.15 70.64
C CYS A 35 -51.78 70.64 69.18
N GLY A 36 -50.68 70.71 68.43
CA GLY A 36 -50.59 70.16 67.08
C GLY A 36 -51.14 71.02 65.94
N LYS A 37 -51.49 72.29 66.18
CA LYS A 37 -52.05 73.20 65.13
C LYS A 37 -51.24 73.22 63.85
N SER A 38 -49.93 73.43 63.97
CA SER A 38 -49.02 73.48 62.82
C SER A 38 -48.87 72.12 62.11
N ASN A 39 -49.20 71.00 62.78
CA ASN A 39 -49.14 69.68 62.16
C ASN A 39 -50.24 69.50 61.09
N ILE A 40 -51.31 70.31 61.13
CA ILE A 40 -52.34 70.33 60.08
C ILE A 40 -51.74 70.84 58.75
N VAL A 41 -50.92 71.89 58.82
CA VAL A 41 -50.21 72.42 57.64
C VAL A 41 -49.18 71.42 57.12
N ASP A 42 -48.48 70.73 58.02
CA ASP A 42 -47.54 69.67 57.64
C ASP A 42 -48.27 68.50 56.96
N ALA A 43 -49.45 68.11 57.46
CA ALA A 43 -50.26 67.04 56.86
C ALA A 43 -50.66 67.41 55.43
N LEU A 44 -51.10 68.65 55.21
CA LEU A 44 -51.44 69.15 53.87
C LEU A 44 -50.25 69.06 52.91
N ARG A 45 -49.09 69.59 53.30
CA ARG A 45 -47.86 69.58 52.49
C ARG A 45 -47.37 68.17 52.20
N TRP A 46 -47.39 67.32 53.21
CA TRP A 46 -46.96 65.95 53.09
C TRP A 46 -47.84 65.18 52.10
N CYS A 47 -49.16 65.36 52.16
CA CYS A 47 -50.09 64.74 51.22
C CYS A 47 -49.95 65.27 49.78
N ILE A 48 -49.64 66.56 49.61
CA ILE A 48 -49.38 67.18 48.30
C ILE A 48 -48.05 66.72 47.66
N GLY A 49 -47.18 66.05 48.43
CA GLY A 49 -45.99 65.37 47.92
C GLY A 49 -44.66 65.87 48.47
N GLU A 50 -44.64 66.63 49.58
CA GLU A 50 -43.38 67.07 50.22
C GLU A 50 -42.55 65.85 50.65
N GLN A 51 -41.29 65.80 50.21
CA GLN A 51 -40.37 64.69 50.47
C GLN A 51 -39.32 65.01 51.54
N SER A 52 -39.17 66.28 51.90
CA SER A 52 -38.21 66.74 52.89
C SER A 52 -38.77 66.63 54.30
N ALA A 53 -38.24 65.70 55.10
CA ALA A 53 -38.58 65.58 56.53
C ALA A 53 -38.32 66.89 57.29
N LYS A 54 -37.27 67.63 56.90
CA LYS A 54 -36.91 68.93 57.50
C LYS A 54 -38.01 69.97 57.31
N HIS A 55 -38.64 70.02 56.14
CA HIS A 55 -39.77 70.94 55.88
C HIS A 55 -41.02 70.54 56.65
N LEU A 56 -41.13 69.27 57.02
CA LEU A 56 -42.18 68.75 57.90
C LEU A 56 -41.74 68.77 59.37
N ARG A 57 -40.71 69.54 59.75
CA ARG A 57 -40.26 69.67 61.16
C ARG A 57 -39.93 68.31 61.82
N GLY A 58 -39.44 67.36 61.04
CA GLY A 58 -38.92 66.06 61.47
C GLY A 58 -37.46 65.86 61.08
N LYS A 59 -36.81 64.83 61.62
CA LYS A 59 -35.44 64.42 61.26
C LYS A 59 -35.46 63.36 60.16
N ALA A 60 -36.38 62.40 60.25
CA ALA A 60 -36.61 61.36 59.26
C ALA A 60 -38.06 61.42 58.75
N MET A 61 -38.33 60.86 57.56
CA MET A 61 -39.70 60.82 57.02
C MET A 61 -40.63 59.96 57.89
N THR A 62 -40.11 58.96 58.59
CA THR A 62 -40.85 58.14 59.54
C THR A 62 -41.34 58.92 60.77
N ASP A 63 -40.77 60.09 61.07
CA ASP A 63 -41.19 60.95 62.19
C ASP A 63 -42.58 61.58 61.97
N VAL A 64 -43.15 61.44 60.76
CA VAL A 64 -44.55 61.80 60.52
C VAL A 64 -45.53 60.80 61.15
N ILE A 65 -45.08 59.58 61.44
CA ILE A 65 -45.89 58.55 62.10
C ILE A 65 -45.90 58.81 63.60
N PHE A 66 -47.07 58.74 64.24
CA PHE A 66 -47.21 58.91 65.68
C PHE A 66 -46.28 57.93 66.42
N ALA A 67 -45.32 58.50 67.17
CA ALA A 67 -44.27 57.75 67.85
C ALA A 67 -44.73 57.12 69.18
N GLY A 68 -45.95 57.42 69.64
CA GLY A 68 -46.46 57.01 70.95
C GLY A 68 -46.47 58.17 71.96
N SER A 69 -47.24 58.01 73.03
CA SER A 69 -47.27 58.88 74.21
C SER A 69 -47.27 58.02 75.48
N GLY A 70 -47.18 58.65 76.66
CA GLY A 70 -47.24 57.91 77.94
C GLY A 70 -48.51 57.08 78.14
N THR A 71 -49.59 57.39 77.42
CA THR A 71 -50.89 56.70 77.53
C THR A 71 -51.26 55.88 76.29
N ARG A 72 -50.54 56.03 75.16
CA ARG A 72 -50.89 55.38 73.89
C ARG A 72 -49.65 54.85 73.18
N GLY A 73 -49.74 53.62 72.67
CA GLY A 73 -48.67 53.00 71.90
C GLY A 73 -48.40 53.69 70.55
N PRO A 74 -47.21 53.45 69.96
CA PRO A 74 -46.88 53.93 68.62
C PRO A 74 -47.84 53.39 67.54
N MET A 75 -48.11 54.18 66.51
CA MET A 75 -48.83 53.72 65.32
C MET A 75 -47.87 53.08 64.30
N GLY A 76 -48.37 52.12 63.53
CA GLY A 76 -47.63 51.45 62.46
C GLY A 76 -47.61 52.22 61.13
N MET A 77 -48.49 53.21 60.97
CA MET A 77 -48.73 53.92 59.71
C MET A 77 -49.29 55.32 59.99
N ALA A 78 -48.98 56.28 59.10
CA ALA A 78 -49.65 57.57 59.01
C ALA A 78 -50.36 57.70 57.67
N GLU A 79 -51.62 58.15 57.69
CA GLU A 79 -52.44 58.40 56.51
C GLU A 79 -52.98 59.83 56.56
N VAL A 80 -52.86 60.53 55.45
CA VAL A 80 -53.51 61.83 55.25
C VAL A 80 -54.24 61.78 53.92
N THR A 81 -55.51 62.18 53.93
CA THR A 81 -56.33 62.33 52.73
C THR A 81 -56.84 63.76 52.63
N ILE A 82 -56.60 64.40 51.49
CA ILE A 82 -57.18 65.71 51.16
C ILE A 82 -58.23 65.49 50.07
N THR A 83 -59.46 65.88 50.35
CA THR A 83 -60.55 65.88 49.36
C THR A 83 -60.70 67.30 48.83
N PHE A 84 -60.62 67.44 47.52
CA PHE A 84 -60.83 68.70 46.81
C PHE A 84 -62.16 68.69 46.09
N ASP A 85 -62.91 69.78 46.25
CA ASP A 85 -64.04 70.09 45.36
C ASP A 85 -63.52 70.63 44.03
N ASN A 86 -64.00 70.03 42.94
CA ASN A 86 -63.64 70.33 41.57
C ASN A 86 -64.84 70.85 40.74
N SER A 87 -65.90 71.33 41.40
CA SER A 87 -67.11 71.91 40.77
C SER A 87 -66.86 73.14 39.86
N ASN A 88 -65.73 73.85 40.01
CA ASN A 88 -65.39 75.01 39.18
C ASN A 88 -64.73 74.57 37.85
N THR A 89 -65.48 74.69 36.75
CA THR A 89 -65.11 74.26 35.40
C THR A 89 -63.84 74.94 34.86
N GLU A 90 -63.61 76.23 35.14
CA GLU A 90 -62.42 76.95 34.67
C GLU A 90 -61.14 76.37 35.31
N ARG A 91 -61.20 76.07 36.61
CA ARG A 91 -60.07 75.47 37.33
C ARG A 91 -59.87 74.00 36.99
N ALA A 92 -60.95 73.28 36.65
CA ALA A 92 -60.89 71.88 36.22
C ALA A 92 -60.13 71.72 34.88
N GLN A 93 -60.20 72.69 33.97
CA GLN A 93 -59.46 72.64 32.69
C GLN A 93 -57.93 72.56 32.86
N GLY A 94 -57.39 73.07 33.97
CA GLY A 94 -55.96 73.00 34.30
C GLY A 94 -55.46 71.59 34.63
N LEU A 95 -56.36 70.69 35.05
CA LEU A 95 -56.06 69.34 35.51
C LEU A 95 -55.75 68.37 34.37
N PRO A 96 -55.04 67.25 34.65
CA PRO A 96 -54.89 66.15 33.70
C PRO A 96 -56.27 65.64 33.24
N ILE A 97 -56.36 65.24 31.96
CA ILE A 97 -57.63 64.85 31.30
C ILE A 97 -58.40 63.81 32.13
N GLU A 98 -57.67 62.84 32.68
CA GLU A 98 -58.20 61.74 33.49
C GLU A 98 -58.98 62.20 34.73
N TYR A 99 -58.71 63.39 35.27
CA TYR A 99 -59.31 63.87 36.53
C TYR A 99 -60.29 65.04 36.34
N ARG A 100 -60.49 65.52 35.11
CA ARG A 100 -61.28 66.73 34.84
C ARG A 100 -62.76 66.58 35.18
N ASP A 101 -63.31 65.39 34.90
CA ASP A 101 -64.74 65.12 34.98
C ASP A 101 -65.19 64.69 36.38
N TYR A 102 -64.25 64.52 37.31
CA TYR A 102 -64.57 64.21 38.69
C TYR A 102 -65.07 65.46 39.42
N ALA A 103 -66.22 65.34 40.08
CA ALA A 103 -66.75 66.39 40.97
C ALA A 103 -65.85 66.58 42.20
N GLU A 104 -65.25 65.49 42.71
CA GLU A 104 -64.33 65.51 43.84
C GLU A 104 -63.09 64.66 43.55
N ILE A 105 -61.95 65.16 44.03
CA ILE A 105 -60.66 64.48 43.89
C ILE A 105 -60.07 64.29 45.29
N ALA A 106 -59.96 63.05 45.75
CA ALA A 106 -59.32 62.67 46.99
C ALA A 106 -57.87 62.25 46.73
N VAL A 107 -56.91 62.98 47.27
CA VAL A 107 -55.49 62.63 47.25
C VAL A 107 -55.12 62.07 48.61
N THR A 108 -54.60 60.85 48.64
CA THR A 108 -54.18 60.17 49.87
C THR A 108 -52.70 59.84 49.82
N ARG A 109 -52.00 60.06 50.93
CA ARG A 109 -50.64 59.54 51.15
C ARG A 109 -50.61 58.70 52.41
N ARG A 110 -49.98 57.52 52.32
CA ARG A 110 -49.68 56.63 53.44
C ARG A 110 -48.18 56.44 53.57
N LEU A 111 -47.70 56.32 54.81
CA LEU A 111 -46.34 55.89 55.09
C LEU A 111 -46.36 54.86 56.21
N TYR A 112 -45.73 53.73 55.96
CA TYR A 112 -45.55 52.64 56.91
C TYR A 112 -44.16 52.73 57.57
N ARG A 113 -43.98 52.06 58.71
CA ARG A 113 -42.72 52.07 59.47
C ARG A 113 -41.53 51.44 58.74
N ASP A 114 -41.79 50.58 57.76
CA ASP A 114 -40.78 50.00 56.87
C ASP A 114 -40.21 51.04 55.85
N GLY A 115 -40.78 52.24 55.80
CA GLY A 115 -40.39 53.31 54.88
C GLY A 115 -41.18 53.32 53.57
N ASN A 116 -42.06 52.34 53.35
CA ASN A 116 -42.89 52.29 52.14
C ASN A 116 -43.93 53.41 52.16
N SER A 117 -43.95 54.20 51.09
CA SER A 117 -44.95 55.25 50.86
C SER A 117 -45.94 54.82 49.79
N GLU A 118 -47.24 54.90 50.09
CA GLU A 118 -48.29 54.73 49.09
C GLU A 118 -48.92 56.07 48.76
N TYR A 119 -49.24 56.26 47.48
CA TYR A 119 -49.83 57.45 46.92
C TYR A 119 -51.11 57.02 46.20
N LEU A 120 -52.24 57.63 46.54
CA LEU A 120 -53.52 57.30 45.94
C LEU A 120 -54.24 58.56 45.48
N VAL A 121 -54.93 58.44 44.34
CA VAL A 121 -55.91 59.43 43.87
C VAL A 121 -57.22 58.70 43.67
N ASN A 122 -58.28 59.14 44.33
CA ASN A 122 -59.59 58.49 44.35
C ASN A 122 -59.50 56.98 44.67
N LYS A 123 -58.66 56.62 45.66
CA LYS A 123 -58.36 55.24 46.10
C LYS A 123 -57.60 54.37 45.09
N THR A 124 -57.24 54.90 43.92
CA THR A 124 -56.37 54.21 42.95
C THR A 124 -54.91 54.53 43.24
N GLN A 125 -54.06 53.51 43.28
CA GLN A 125 -52.63 53.70 43.51
C GLN A 125 -51.96 54.37 42.30
N VAL A 126 -51.20 55.43 42.57
CA VAL A 126 -50.47 56.22 41.55
C VAL A 126 -49.03 56.43 41.98
N ARG A 127 -48.19 56.98 41.11
CA ARG A 127 -46.82 57.36 41.48
C ARG A 127 -46.82 58.77 42.05
N LEU A 128 -45.81 59.10 42.86
CA LEU A 128 -45.60 60.47 43.33
C LEU A 128 -45.53 61.49 42.19
N LYS A 129 -44.95 61.10 41.04
CA LYS A 129 -44.90 61.94 39.84
C LYS A 129 -46.32 62.34 39.39
N ASP A 130 -47.26 61.41 39.43
CA ASP A 130 -48.63 61.64 38.98
C ASP A 130 -49.36 62.61 39.94
N ILE A 131 -49.10 62.53 41.27
CA ILE A 131 -49.56 63.54 42.25
C ILE A 131 -48.92 64.92 41.99
N THR A 132 -47.62 64.94 41.70
CA THR A 132 -46.90 66.19 41.43
C THR A 132 -47.43 66.85 40.16
N ASP A 133 -47.70 66.06 39.12
CA ASP A 133 -48.27 66.50 37.85
C ASP A 133 -49.74 66.97 38.01
N LEU A 134 -50.51 66.38 38.94
CA LEU A 134 -51.87 66.83 39.28
C LEU A 134 -51.87 68.28 39.81
N PHE A 135 -50.91 68.63 40.67
CA PHE A 135 -50.80 69.98 41.24
C PHE A 135 -49.99 70.96 40.39
N LEU A 136 -49.31 70.49 39.32
CA LEU A 136 -48.47 71.33 38.47
C LEU A 136 -49.30 72.37 37.70
N GLY A 137 -49.07 73.65 38.00
CA GLY A 137 -49.78 74.78 37.39
C GLY A 137 -51.10 75.16 38.08
N THR A 138 -51.46 74.49 39.18
CA THR A 138 -52.62 74.85 40.02
C THR A 138 -52.29 75.89 41.11
N GLY A 139 -50.99 76.17 41.33
CA GLY A 139 -50.52 77.01 42.44
C GLY A 139 -50.60 76.32 43.81
N VAL A 140 -50.85 75.01 43.87
CA VAL A 140 -50.97 74.20 45.11
C VAL A 140 -49.95 73.03 45.10
N GLY A 141 -48.76 73.26 44.56
CA GLY A 141 -47.65 72.30 44.58
C GLY A 141 -46.80 72.34 45.85
N THR A 142 -45.85 71.41 45.97
CA THR A 142 -44.92 71.31 47.12
C THR A 142 -44.05 72.55 47.32
N LYS A 143 -43.75 73.28 46.24
CA LYS A 143 -43.01 74.56 46.25
C LYS A 143 -43.91 75.78 46.20
N ALA A 144 -45.23 75.59 46.23
CA ALA A 144 -46.15 76.67 45.96
C ALA A 144 -46.09 77.78 47.02
N TYR A 145 -46.29 78.99 46.52
CA TYR A 145 -46.47 80.22 47.32
C TYR A 145 -47.71 80.19 48.20
N SER A 146 -48.65 79.27 47.95
CA SER A 146 -49.95 79.18 48.65
C SER A 146 -49.83 78.73 50.11
N ILE A 147 -48.70 78.13 50.52
CA ILE A 147 -48.49 77.72 51.91
C ILE A 147 -47.34 78.51 52.54
N ILE A 148 -47.71 79.56 53.28
CA ILE A 148 -46.78 80.45 53.98
C ILE A 148 -46.50 79.91 55.39
N GLU A 149 -45.24 79.55 55.66
CA GLU A 149 -44.76 79.19 56.99
C GLU A 149 -44.31 80.40 57.79
N GLN A 150 -44.22 80.20 59.10
CA GLN A 150 -43.47 81.08 59.98
C GLN A 150 -42.05 81.29 59.43
N GLY A 151 -41.66 82.55 59.22
CA GLY A 151 -40.35 82.93 58.68
C GLY A 151 -40.24 82.95 57.14
N LYS A 152 -41.19 82.34 56.40
CA LYS A 152 -41.13 82.25 54.93
C LYS A 152 -41.36 83.59 54.23
N VAL A 153 -42.12 84.50 54.87
CA VAL A 153 -42.31 85.88 54.39
C VAL A 153 -40.97 86.62 54.32
N GLY A 154 -40.14 86.50 55.36
CA GLY A 154 -38.79 87.07 55.37
C GLY A 154 -37.91 86.49 54.26
N LEU A 155 -37.97 85.18 54.06
CA LEU A 155 -37.22 84.47 53.02
C LEU A 155 -37.56 84.98 51.60
N ILE A 156 -38.84 85.26 51.30
CA ILE A 156 -39.27 85.78 50.00
C ILE A 156 -38.71 87.19 49.76
N VAL A 157 -38.73 88.04 50.80
CA VAL A 157 -38.20 89.41 50.74
C VAL A 157 -36.69 89.41 50.56
N SER A 158 -35.97 88.50 51.22
CA SER A 158 -34.51 88.37 51.15
C SER A 158 -34.00 87.42 50.05
N ALA A 159 -34.89 86.81 49.25
CA ALA A 159 -34.52 85.83 48.23
C ALA A 159 -33.66 86.47 47.13
N ARG A 160 -32.70 85.69 46.60
CA ARG A 160 -31.92 86.08 45.43
C ARG A 160 -32.83 86.19 44.20
N PRO A 161 -32.46 87.02 43.19
CA PRO A 161 -33.27 87.18 41.98
C PRO A 161 -33.62 85.86 41.28
N GLU A 162 -32.72 84.87 41.27
CA GLU A 162 -32.93 83.57 40.64
C GLU A 162 -34.01 82.75 41.38
N ASP A 163 -33.98 82.74 42.71
CA ASP A 163 -34.97 82.05 43.53
C ASP A 163 -36.34 82.74 43.46
N ARG A 164 -36.34 84.08 43.42
CA ARG A 164 -37.56 84.88 43.25
C ARG A 164 -38.19 84.65 41.88
N ARG A 165 -37.37 84.50 40.83
CA ARG A 165 -37.84 84.18 39.48
C ARG A 165 -38.65 82.89 39.48
N LEU A 166 -38.20 81.84 40.17
CA LEU A 166 -38.96 80.58 40.24
C LEU A 166 -40.39 80.80 40.78
N LEU A 167 -40.54 81.61 41.83
CA LEU A 167 -41.85 81.94 42.40
C LEU A 167 -42.74 82.70 41.42
N ILE A 168 -42.17 83.65 40.67
CA ILE A 168 -42.89 84.42 39.64
C ILE A 168 -43.32 83.51 38.49
N GLU A 169 -42.44 82.61 38.05
CA GLU A 169 -42.75 81.67 36.97
C GLU A 169 -43.83 80.65 37.35
N GLU A 170 -43.84 80.23 38.61
CA GLU A 170 -44.89 79.38 39.16
C GLU A 170 -46.23 80.12 39.27
N ALA A 171 -46.22 81.37 39.72
CA ALA A 171 -47.40 82.23 39.75
C ALA A 171 -47.95 82.52 38.35
N ALA A 172 -47.08 82.67 37.35
CA ALA A 172 -47.44 82.84 35.95
C ALA A 172 -47.90 81.53 35.26
N GLY A 173 -47.81 80.37 35.94
CA GLY A 173 -48.25 79.08 35.40
C GLY A 173 -47.38 78.51 34.26
N ILE A 174 -46.24 79.13 33.93
CA ILE A 174 -45.39 78.73 32.79
C ILE A 174 -44.51 77.52 33.07
N THR A 175 -44.38 77.11 34.34
CA THR A 175 -43.56 75.98 34.79
C THR A 175 -43.95 74.66 34.10
N LYS A 176 -45.25 74.44 33.86
CA LYS A 176 -45.77 73.25 33.16
C LYS A 176 -45.21 73.15 31.73
N TYR A 177 -45.23 74.26 31.00
CA TYR A 177 -44.74 74.31 29.62
C TYR A 177 -43.22 74.17 29.54
N LYS A 178 -42.48 74.82 30.45
CA LYS A 178 -41.02 74.67 30.54
C LYS A 178 -40.60 73.22 30.83
N HIS A 179 -41.29 72.56 31.75
CA HIS A 179 -41.00 71.17 32.09
C HIS A 179 -41.26 70.24 30.89
N ARG A 180 -42.41 70.41 30.21
CA ARG A 180 -42.72 69.66 28.97
C ARG A 180 -41.70 69.90 27.86
N ARG A 181 -41.27 71.14 27.66
CA ARG A 181 -40.26 71.48 26.66
C ARG A 181 -38.93 70.76 26.94
N LYS A 182 -38.45 70.83 28.18
CA LYS A 182 -37.20 70.16 28.58
C LYS A 182 -37.26 68.64 28.38
N GLN A 183 -38.39 68.01 28.70
CA GLN A 183 -38.58 66.58 28.46
C GLN A 183 -38.59 66.23 26.97
N ALA A 184 -39.24 67.05 26.14
CA ALA A 184 -39.26 66.87 24.69
C ALA A 184 -37.86 67.01 24.09
N GLU A 185 -37.11 68.04 24.50
CA GLU A 185 -35.71 68.25 24.09
C GLU A 185 -34.83 67.04 24.42
N GLN A 186 -34.93 66.51 25.64
CA GLN A 186 -34.20 65.30 26.05
C GLN A 186 -34.57 64.07 25.19
N LYS A 187 -35.87 63.89 24.91
CA LYS A 187 -36.34 62.76 24.07
C LYS A 187 -35.87 62.89 22.62
N MET A 188 -35.87 64.11 22.06
CA MET A 188 -35.34 64.37 20.73
C MET A 188 -33.85 64.06 20.65
N GLU A 189 -33.08 64.46 21.65
CA GLU A 189 -31.63 64.22 21.67
C GLU A 189 -31.29 62.72 21.73
N LEU A 190 -31.97 61.97 22.61
CA LEU A 190 -31.85 60.51 22.64
C LEU A 190 -32.21 59.86 21.30
N THR A 191 -33.21 60.39 20.60
CA THR A 191 -33.64 59.86 19.30
C THR A 191 -32.58 60.13 18.21
N ARG A 192 -31.94 61.31 18.23
CA ARG A 192 -30.84 61.61 17.31
C ARG A 192 -29.64 60.69 17.51
N GLN A 193 -29.28 60.41 18.76
CA GLN A 193 -28.20 59.47 19.08
C GLN A 193 -28.51 58.06 18.58
N ASN A 194 -29.76 57.60 18.73
CA ASN A 194 -30.20 56.31 18.19
C ASN A 194 -30.12 56.26 16.66
N LEU A 195 -30.50 57.33 15.96
CA LEU A 195 -30.41 57.41 14.50
C LEU A 195 -28.95 57.38 14.00
N ALA A 196 -28.04 58.09 14.68
CA ALA A 196 -26.62 58.05 14.35
C ALA A 196 -26.06 56.63 14.44
N ARG A 197 -26.36 55.92 15.54
CA ARG A 197 -25.96 54.52 15.73
C ARG A 197 -26.54 53.59 14.66
N LEU A 198 -27.79 53.80 14.23
CA LEU A 198 -28.37 53.02 13.14
C LEU A 198 -27.64 53.26 11.82
N GLY A 199 -27.22 54.51 11.54
CA GLY A 199 -26.41 54.84 10.37
C GLY A 199 -25.07 54.10 10.34
N ASP A 200 -24.40 53.99 11.49
CA ASP A 200 -23.15 53.24 11.62
C ASP A 200 -23.35 51.74 11.32
N ILE A 201 -24.40 51.14 11.87
CA ILE A 201 -24.74 49.72 11.66
C ILE A 201 -25.06 49.45 10.18
N ILE A 202 -25.83 50.32 9.53
CA ILE A 202 -26.16 50.18 8.11
C ILE A 202 -24.88 50.21 7.27
N SER A 203 -23.98 51.18 7.55
CA SER A 203 -22.71 51.31 6.84
C SER A 203 -21.82 50.07 7.00
N GLU A 204 -21.81 49.44 8.18
CA GLU A 204 -21.08 48.20 8.45
C GLU A 204 -21.69 47.00 7.69
N ILE A 205 -23.02 46.89 7.68
CA ILE A 205 -23.75 45.84 6.95
C ILE A 205 -23.50 45.97 5.44
N GLU A 206 -23.53 47.17 4.88
CA GLU A 206 -23.26 47.40 3.45
C GLU A 206 -21.85 46.96 3.05
N ARG A 207 -20.84 47.27 3.87
CA ARG A 207 -19.46 46.81 3.66
C ARG A 207 -19.35 45.29 3.70
N SER A 208 -20.00 44.68 4.68
CA SER A 208 -20.03 43.21 4.84
C SER A 208 -20.70 42.53 3.65
N LEU A 209 -21.84 43.08 3.19
CA LEU A 209 -22.57 42.59 2.04
C LEU A 209 -21.76 42.70 0.74
N ALA A 210 -21.05 43.81 0.55
CA ALA A 210 -20.16 43.98 -0.61
C ALA A 210 -19.04 42.93 -0.64
N SER A 211 -18.45 42.60 0.52
CA SER A 211 -17.45 41.53 0.64
C SER A 211 -18.05 40.15 0.34
N LEU A 212 -19.18 39.82 0.96
CA LEU A 212 -19.89 38.55 0.75
C LEU A 212 -20.29 38.37 -0.72
N LYS A 213 -20.73 39.42 -1.41
CA LYS A 213 -21.05 39.37 -2.84
C LYS A 213 -19.84 38.99 -3.69
N ARG A 214 -18.65 39.54 -3.40
CA ARG A 214 -17.41 39.15 -4.10
C ARG A 214 -17.02 37.69 -3.81
N GLN A 215 -17.18 37.25 -2.57
CA GLN A 215 -16.91 35.87 -2.18
C GLN A 215 -17.85 34.88 -2.89
N ALA A 216 -19.14 35.19 -2.96
CA ALA A 216 -20.13 34.40 -3.68
C ALA A 216 -19.79 34.28 -5.18
N GLN A 217 -19.47 35.40 -5.84
CA GLN A 217 -19.04 35.39 -7.25
C GLN A 217 -17.78 34.55 -7.48
N LYS A 218 -16.80 34.62 -6.56
CA LYS A 218 -15.59 33.79 -6.63
C LYS A 218 -15.93 32.29 -6.49
N ALA A 219 -16.83 31.95 -5.59
CA ALA A 219 -17.28 30.57 -5.38
C ALA A 219 -18.06 30.02 -6.58
N GLU A 220 -18.92 30.82 -7.20
CA GLU A 220 -19.62 30.47 -8.44
C GLU A 220 -18.65 30.20 -9.59
N ARG A 221 -17.66 31.10 -9.79
CA ARG A 221 -16.60 30.89 -10.79
C ARG A 221 -15.79 29.64 -10.52
N TYR A 222 -15.45 29.35 -9.26
CA TYR A 222 -14.76 28.13 -8.89
C TYR A 222 -15.57 26.88 -9.25
N LYS A 223 -16.87 26.85 -8.95
CA LYS A 223 -17.75 25.73 -9.32
C LYS A 223 -17.80 25.52 -10.83
N ALA A 224 -17.90 26.60 -11.60
CA ALA A 224 -17.88 26.55 -13.06
C ALA A 224 -16.56 25.96 -13.58
N TYR A 225 -15.41 26.49 -13.15
CA TYR A 225 -14.10 25.99 -13.55
C TYR A 225 -13.84 24.56 -13.09
N ARG A 226 -14.33 24.17 -11.90
CA ARG A 226 -14.20 22.78 -11.44
C ARG A 226 -14.97 21.82 -12.34
N THR A 227 -16.18 22.18 -12.72
CA THR A 227 -17.01 21.39 -13.63
C THR A 227 -16.35 21.28 -15.01
N GLU A 228 -15.76 22.37 -15.51
CA GLU A 228 -15.01 22.38 -16.76
C GLU A 228 -13.75 21.50 -16.69
N LEU A 229 -12.98 21.61 -15.61
CA LEU A 229 -11.81 20.78 -15.35
C LEU A 229 -12.17 19.30 -15.32
N ASP A 230 -13.20 18.91 -14.57
CA ASP A 230 -13.63 17.51 -14.46
C ASP A 230 -14.04 16.96 -15.84
N LYS A 231 -14.68 17.78 -16.69
CA LYS A 231 -14.99 17.41 -18.09
C LYS A 231 -13.73 17.23 -18.92
N LEU A 232 -12.76 18.15 -18.84
CA LEU A 232 -11.52 18.08 -19.59
C LEU A 232 -10.69 16.85 -19.19
N MET A 233 -10.58 16.58 -17.89
CA MET A 233 -9.93 15.37 -17.36
C MET A 233 -10.60 14.10 -17.88
N LEU A 234 -11.94 14.06 -17.95
CA LEU A 234 -12.66 12.93 -18.51
C LEU A 234 -12.39 12.74 -20.02
N HIS A 235 -12.28 13.83 -20.78
CA HIS A 235 -11.94 13.79 -22.20
C HIS A 235 -10.50 13.27 -22.41
N GLU A 236 -9.54 13.80 -21.65
CA GLU A 236 -8.14 13.34 -21.69
C GLU A 236 -8.04 11.85 -21.35
N ALA A 237 -8.67 11.42 -20.25
CA ALA A 237 -8.69 10.02 -19.84
C ALA A 237 -9.31 9.10 -20.90
N SER A 238 -10.39 9.56 -21.54
CA SER A 238 -11.08 8.84 -22.61
C SER A 238 -10.21 8.72 -23.87
N HIS A 239 -9.49 9.78 -24.25
CA HIS A 239 -8.53 9.75 -25.36
C HIS A 239 -7.37 8.80 -25.07
N ARG A 240 -6.82 8.84 -23.85
CA ARG A 240 -5.74 7.93 -23.43
C ARG A 240 -6.19 6.47 -23.41
N LEU A 241 -7.42 6.21 -22.95
CA LEU A 241 -8.00 4.87 -22.99
C LEU A 241 -8.15 4.37 -24.43
N LEU A 242 -8.63 5.22 -25.34
CA LEU A 242 -8.75 4.86 -26.76
C LEU A 242 -7.39 4.53 -27.38
N GLU A 243 -6.38 5.36 -27.14
CA GLU A 243 -5.00 5.14 -27.60
C GLU A 243 -4.46 3.80 -27.09
N LEU A 244 -4.57 3.53 -25.79
CA LEU A 244 -4.15 2.27 -25.19
C LEU A 244 -4.93 1.07 -25.73
N THR A 245 -6.22 1.23 -26.03
CA THR A 245 -7.05 0.18 -26.62
C THR A 245 -6.57 -0.18 -28.02
N VAL A 246 -6.24 0.82 -28.84
CA VAL A 246 -5.69 0.61 -30.19
C VAL A 246 -4.32 -0.05 -30.12
N LEU A 247 -3.42 0.45 -29.26
CA LEU A 247 -2.10 -0.17 -29.05
C LEU A 247 -2.23 -1.62 -28.60
N LEU A 248 -3.12 -1.91 -27.65
CA LEU A 248 -3.36 -3.28 -27.19
C LEU A 248 -3.86 -4.19 -28.32
N GLN A 249 -4.69 -3.69 -29.23
CA GLN A 249 -5.13 -4.46 -30.40
C GLN A 249 -3.98 -4.77 -31.35
N VAL A 250 -3.12 -3.79 -31.63
CA VAL A 250 -1.93 -3.98 -32.49
C VAL A 250 -0.97 -5.00 -31.87
N GLU A 251 -0.63 -4.84 -30.60
CA GLU A 251 0.27 -5.76 -29.88
C GLU A 251 -0.31 -7.18 -29.79
N ARG A 252 -1.63 -7.31 -29.60
CA ARG A 252 -2.28 -8.63 -29.62
C ARG A 252 -2.22 -9.29 -30.98
N ALA A 253 -2.41 -8.53 -32.06
CA ALA A 253 -2.29 -9.05 -33.42
C ALA A 253 -0.85 -9.51 -33.71
N ALA A 254 0.14 -8.69 -33.36
CA ALA A 254 1.55 -9.03 -33.50
C ALA A 254 1.93 -10.27 -32.68
N LEU A 255 1.45 -10.38 -31.44
CA LEU A 255 1.67 -11.56 -30.59
C LEU A 255 1.04 -12.83 -31.20
N ALA A 256 -0.17 -12.72 -31.77
CA ALA A 256 -0.83 -13.85 -32.41
C ALA A 256 -0.02 -14.35 -33.62
N GLU A 257 0.46 -13.43 -34.47
CA GLU A 257 1.30 -13.76 -35.63
C GLU A 257 2.64 -14.38 -35.21
N LEU A 258 3.30 -13.82 -34.17
CA LEU A 258 4.55 -14.37 -33.64
C LEU A 258 4.35 -15.75 -33.01
N SER A 259 3.23 -15.96 -32.32
CA SER A 259 2.87 -17.25 -31.74
C SER A 259 2.64 -18.29 -32.83
N GLU A 260 1.92 -17.93 -33.90
CA GLU A 260 1.69 -18.82 -35.04
C GLU A 260 3.01 -19.19 -35.72
N SER A 261 3.87 -18.20 -36.00
CA SER A 261 5.22 -18.42 -36.54
C SER A 261 6.07 -19.32 -35.63
N SER A 262 6.07 -19.08 -34.31
CA SER A 262 6.80 -19.92 -33.35
C SER A 262 6.28 -21.36 -33.35
N THR A 263 4.97 -21.58 -33.46
CA THR A 263 4.41 -22.93 -33.56
C THR A 263 4.79 -23.63 -34.86
N ALA A 264 4.82 -22.89 -35.98
CA ALA A 264 5.24 -23.41 -37.28
C ALA A 264 6.72 -23.81 -37.28
N VAL A 265 7.60 -22.94 -36.77
CA VAL A 265 9.04 -23.24 -36.63
C VAL A 265 9.26 -24.41 -35.67
N GLY A 266 8.51 -24.49 -34.57
CA GLY A 266 8.57 -25.62 -33.65
C GLY A 266 8.17 -26.94 -34.31
N ALA A 267 7.14 -26.93 -35.16
CA ALA A 267 6.73 -28.10 -35.93
C ALA A 267 7.77 -28.51 -36.99
N GLU A 268 8.37 -27.53 -37.68
CA GLU A 268 9.46 -27.78 -38.64
C GLU A 268 10.69 -28.37 -37.96
N LEU A 269 11.08 -27.83 -36.79
CA LEU A 269 12.19 -28.37 -35.99
C LEU A 269 11.91 -29.82 -35.59
N ALA A 270 10.71 -30.11 -35.06
CA ALA A 270 10.33 -31.48 -34.69
C ALA A 270 10.36 -32.45 -35.88
N ALA A 271 9.95 -31.99 -37.07
CA ALA A 271 10.06 -32.78 -38.30
C ALA A 271 11.52 -33.05 -38.67
N ARG A 272 12.40 -32.04 -38.60
CA ARG A 272 13.84 -32.21 -38.86
C ARG A 272 14.53 -33.09 -37.84
N GLU A 273 14.15 -33.02 -36.57
CA GLU A 273 14.66 -33.91 -35.52
C GLU A 273 14.24 -35.37 -35.79
N ALA A 274 13.00 -35.59 -36.23
CA ALA A 274 12.55 -36.92 -36.63
C ALA A 274 13.31 -37.45 -37.86
N GLU A 275 13.54 -36.62 -38.88
CA GLU A 275 14.36 -36.98 -40.06
C GLU A 275 15.81 -37.31 -39.68
N LEU A 276 16.39 -36.53 -38.76
CA LEU A 276 17.74 -36.77 -38.24
C LEU A 276 17.79 -38.11 -37.49
N GLU A 277 16.79 -38.43 -36.68
CA GLU A 277 16.74 -39.68 -35.93
C GLU A 277 16.59 -40.89 -36.87
N VAL A 278 15.77 -40.78 -37.91
CA VAL A 278 15.70 -41.79 -38.99
C VAL A 278 17.07 -41.96 -39.67
N SER A 279 17.75 -40.86 -39.99
CA SER A 279 19.08 -40.89 -40.61
C SER A 279 20.14 -41.51 -39.69
N ARG A 280 20.09 -41.25 -38.39
CA ARG A 280 20.95 -41.90 -37.39
C ARG A 280 20.71 -43.40 -37.32
N GLN A 281 19.45 -43.82 -37.30
CA GLN A 281 19.11 -45.24 -37.31
C GLN A 281 19.61 -45.92 -38.58
N GLN A 282 19.47 -45.27 -39.75
CA GLN A 282 20.03 -45.76 -41.01
C GLN A 282 21.56 -45.87 -40.95
N ALA A 283 22.25 -44.83 -40.45
CA ALA A 283 23.70 -44.85 -40.28
C ALA A 283 24.14 -46.03 -39.38
N TYR A 284 23.45 -46.26 -38.26
CA TYR A 284 23.71 -47.40 -37.38
C TYR A 284 23.52 -48.74 -38.09
N THR A 285 22.45 -48.91 -38.87
CA THR A 285 22.26 -50.16 -39.66
C THR A 285 23.30 -50.35 -40.75
N HIS A 286 23.79 -49.27 -41.37
CA HIS A 286 24.88 -49.33 -42.33
C HIS A 286 26.21 -49.66 -41.68
N GLU A 287 26.46 -49.17 -40.47
CA GLU A 287 27.64 -49.48 -39.66
C GLU A 287 27.63 -50.96 -39.26
N GLU A 288 26.52 -51.50 -38.74
CA GLU A 288 26.38 -52.94 -38.44
C GLU A 288 26.60 -53.81 -39.70
N ALA A 289 26.06 -53.40 -40.84
CA ALA A 289 26.27 -54.10 -42.10
C ALA A 289 27.75 -54.05 -42.56
N ALA A 290 28.41 -52.91 -42.37
CA ALA A 290 29.83 -52.74 -42.69
C ALA A 290 30.72 -53.57 -41.76
N GLU A 291 30.46 -53.59 -40.44
CA GLU A 291 31.18 -54.44 -39.48
C GLU A 291 31.01 -55.92 -39.82
N LYS A 292 29.78 -56.35 -40.14
CA LYS A 292 29.51 -57.71 -40.58
C LYS A 292 30.28 -58.04 -41.86
N GLY A 293 30.23 -57.17 -42.87
CA GLY A 293 30.97 -57.32 -44.11
C GLY A 293 32.49 -57.35 -43.89
N GLN A 294 33.01 -56.53 -42.97
CA GLN A 294 34.43 -56.52 -42.60
C GLN A 294 34.84 -57.82 -41.89
N SER A 295 34.01 -58.33 -40.97
CA SER A 295 34.22 -59.61 -40.31
C SER A 295 34.21 -60.78 -41.31
N GLU A 296 33.25 -60.79 -42.24
CA GLU A 296 33.18 -61.79 -43.32
C GLU A 296 34.40 -61.72 -44.24
N ALA A 297 34.81 -60.51 -44.64
CA ALA A 297 36.01 -60.30 -45.44
C ALA A 297 37.29 -60.71 -44.69
N TYR A 298 37.38 -60.45 -43.39
CA TYR A 298 38.51 -60.88 -42.57
C TYR A 298 38.55 -62.41 -42.44
N ALA A 299 37.41 -63.06 -42.20
CA ALA A 299 37.29 -64.51 -42.16
C ALA A 299 37.69 -65.15 -43.51
N ALA A 300 37.19 -64.60 -44.62
CA ALA A 300 37.56 -65.02 -45.96
C ALA A 300 39.05 -64.79 -46.23
N GLY A 301 39.62 -63.65 -45.80
CA GLY A 301 41.05 -63.35 -45.92
C GLY A 301 41.93 -64.31 -45.13
N THR A 302 41.53 -64.68 -43.91
CA THR A 302 42.20 -65.73 -43.13
C THR A 302 42.10 -67.08 -43.84
N LEU A 303 40.93 -67.43 -44.38
CA LEU A 303 40.73 -68.66 -45.15
C LEU A 303 41.64 -68.70 -46.39
N VAL A 304 41.72 -67.61 -47.15
CA VAL A 304 42.62 -67.49 -48.30
C VAL A 304 44.07 -67.69 -47.86
N LYS A 305 44.53 -67.02 -46.79
CA LYS A 305 45.89 -67.23 -46.26
C LYS A 305 46.15 -68.68 -45.85
N THR A 306 45.18 -69.35 -45.24
CA THR A 306 45.33 -70.77 -44.88
C THR A 306 45.42 -71.66 -46.11
N LEU A 307 44.59 -71.43 -47.12
CA LEU A 307 44.61 -72.17 -48.38
C LEU A 307 45.90 -71.88 -49.17
N GLU A 308 46.38 -70.64 -49.19
CA GLU A 308 47.66 -70.28 -49.81
C GLU A 308 48.83 -70.98 -49.10
N ALA A 309 48.81 -71.06 -47.76
CA ALA A 309 49.81 -71.81 -47.00
C ALA A 309 49.73 -73.33 -47.23
N GLU A 310 48.54 -73.87 -47.46
CA GLU A 310 48.36 -75.27 -47.89
C GLU A 310 48.87 -75.50 -49.31
N ILE A 311 48.56 -74.61 -50.26
CA ILE A 311 49.06 -74.67 -51.64
C ILE A 311 50.59 -74.55 -51.65
N ALA A 312 51.18 -73.65 -50.86
CA ALA A 312 52.63 -73.52 -50.74
C ALA A 312 53.27 -74.81 -50.22
N ARG A 313 52.72 -75.39 -49.14
CA ARG A 313 53.15 -76.70 -48.62
C ARG A 313 52.99 -77.82 -49.64
N ALA A 314 51.89 -77.83 -50.39
CA ALA A 314 51.66 -78.81 -51.46
C ALA A 314 52.66 -78.66 -52.61
N ARG A 315 52.99 -77.43 -53.02
CA ARG A 315 54.01 -77.12 -54.04
C ARG A 315 55.41 -77.52 -53.59
N GLU A 316 55.78 -77.25 -52.34
CA GLU A 316 57.06 -77.67 -51.77
C GLU A 316 57.16 -79.20 -51.68
N ARG A 317 56.06 -79.87 -51.31
CA ARG A 317 55.95 -81.33 -51.35
C ARG A 317 56.09 -81.86 -52.77
N LEU A 318 55.44 -81.23 -53.74
CA LEU A 318 55.56 -81.58 -55.16
C LEU A 318 57.00 -81.41 -55.66
N SER A 319 57.67 -80.30 -55.33
CA SER A 319 59.06 -80.08 -55.76
C SER A 319 60.02 -81.09 -55.12
N SER A 320 59.78 -81.47 -53.85
CA SER A 320 60.56 -82.51 -53.17
C SER A 320 60.37 -83.89 -53.82
N LEU A 321 59.14 -84.20 -54.28
CA LEU A 321 58.84 -85.44 -54.99
C LEU A 321 59.45 -85.43 -56.40
N GLN A 322 59.41 -84.31 -57.12
CA GLN A 322 60.07 -84.16 -58.43
C GLN A 322 61.60 -84.23 -58.32
N ALA A 323 62.19 -83.71 -57.24
CA ALA A 323 63.61 -83.87 -56.97
C ALA A 323 63.98 -85.34 -56.72
N ARG A 324 63.16 -86.08 -55.95
CA ARG A 324 63.31 -87.53 -55.77
C ARG A 324 63.15 -88.32 -57.07
N GLU A 325 62.19 -87.94 -57.92
CA GLU A 325 62.00 -88.56 -59.23
C GLU A 325 63.24 -88.37 -60.13
N ARG A 326 63.80 -87.15 -60.17
CA ARG A 326 65.03 -86.88 -60.93
C ARG A 326 66.23 -87.64 -60.38
N GLN A 327 66.36 -87.75 -59.06
CA GLN A 327 67.43 -88.52 -58.43
C GLN A 327 67.30 -90.01 -58.76
N ALA A 328 66.10 -90.58 -58.67
CA ALA A 328 65.84 -91.97 -59.06
C ALA A 328 66.07 -92.21 -60.56
N GLY A 329 65.77 -91.23 -61.42
CA GLY A 329 66.08 -91.26 -62.85
C GLY A 329 67.57 -91.28 -63.13
N ALA A 330 68.36 -90.46 -62.42
CA ALA A 330 69.81 -90.44 -62.55
C ALA A 330 70.45 -91.76 -62.06
N GLU A 331 69.97 -92.31 -60.94
CA GLU A 331 70.42 -93.63 -60.45
C GLU A 331 70.10 -94.75 -61.45
N ARG A 332 68.94 -94.70 -62.12
CA ARG A 332 68.58 -95.66 -63.18
C ARG A 332 69.53 -95.56 -64.37
N ASP A 333 69.84 -94.35 -64.82
CA ASP A 333 70.69 -94.12 -65.98
C ASP A 333 72.15 -94.53 -65.71
N ASP A 334 72.64 -94.33 -64.48
CA ASP A 334 73.98 -94.78 -64.06
C ASP A 334 74.08 -96.31 -64.04
N ILE A 335 73.06 -97.00 -63.52
CA ILE A 335 72.97 -98.47 -63.56
C ILE A 335 72.90 -98.99 -65.01
N MET A 336 72.14 -98.33 -65.90
CA MET A 336 72.12 -98.67 -67.32
C MET A 336 73.49 -98.48 -67.99
N GLY A 337 74.24 -97.44 -67.62
CA GLY A 337 75.61 -97.22 -68.07
C GLY A 337 76.56 -98.36 -67.65
N GLN A 338 76.45 -98.83 -66.42
CA GLN A 338 77.24 -99.96 -65.91
C GLN A 338 76.93 -101.28 -66.63
N VAL A 339 75.66 -101.56 -66.92
CA VAL A 339 75.24 -102.77 -67.66
C VAL A 339 75.79 -102.77 -69.10
N SER A 340 75.81 -101.61 -69.76
CA SER A 340 76.37 -101.44 -71.10
C SER A 340 77.89 -101.69 -71.14
N ALA A 341 78.62 -101.16 -70.16
CA ALA A 341 80.07 -101.35 -70.05
C ALA A 341 80.45 -102.82 -69.87
N VAL A 342 79.73 -103.55 -69.00
CA VAL A 342 79.96 -104.98 -68.76
C VAL A 342 79.61 -105.83 -69.99
N ALA A 343 78.61 -105.44 -70.78
CA ALA A 343 78.27 -106.14 -72.03
C ALA A 343 79.39 -106.00 -73.08
N SER A 344 79.95 -104.80 -73.23
CA SER A 344 81.08 -104.54 -74.14
C SER A 344 82.35 -105.28 -73.74
N GLU A 345 82.62 -105.42 -72.44
CA GLU A 345 83.79 -106.13 -71.93
C GLU A 345 83.68 -107.64 -72.18
N ARG A 346 82.46 -108.19 -72.10
CA ARG A 346 82.18 -109.61 -72.38
C ARG A 346 82.35 -109.98 -73.85
N GLU A 347 82.05 -109.06 -74.77
CA GLU A 347 82.16 -109.30 -76.22
C GLU A 347 83.63 -109.22 -76.69
N ALA A 348 84.45 -108.35 -76.09
CA ALA A 348 85.88 -108.28 -76.34
C ALA A 348 86.65 -109.53 -75.87
N LEU A 349 86.28 -110.08 -74.71
CA LEU A 349 86.85 -111.34 -74.18
C LEU A 349 86.43 -112.57 -75.02
N GLY A 350 85.26 -112.55 -75.66
CA GLY A 350 84.80 -113.61 -76.56
C GLY A 350 85.64 -113.70 -77.85
N GLN A 351 86.05 -112.56 -78.42
CA GLN A 351 86.89 -112.53 -79.63
C GLN A 351 88.34 -112.96 -79.38
N GLN A 352 88.87 -112.78 -78.16
CA GLN A 352 90.22 -113.26 -77.81
C GLN A 352 90.28 -114.79 -77.62
N LEU A 353 89.17 -115.44 -77.24
CA LEU A 353 89.10 -116.90 -77.07
C LEU A 353 89.12 -117.65 -78.41
N GLU A 354 88.40 -117.17 -79.43
CA GLU A 354 88.41 -117.79 -80.77
C GLU A 354 89.78 -117.71 -81.47
N GLN A 355 90.56 -116.66 -81.19
CA GLN A 355 91.91 -116.50 -81.74
C GLN A 355 92.94 -117.44 -81.10
N THR A 356 92.69 -117.86 -79.86
CA THR A 356 93.58 -118.75 -79.09
C THR A 356 93.31 -120.23 -79.42
N ASP A 357 92.04 -120.61 -79.62
CA ASP A 357 91.64 -121.98 -80.03
C ASP A 357 92.15 -122.37 -81.44
N ALA A 358 92.34 -121.40 -82.34
CA ALA A 358 92.92 -121.65 -83.67
C ALA A 358 94.44 -121.89 -83.63
N SER A 359 95.14 -121.38 -82.61
CA SER A 359 96.58 -121.54 -82.42
C SER A 359 96.93 -122.88 -81.77
N GLU A 360 96.11 -123.38 -80.84
CA GLU A 360 96.35 -124.68 -80.16
C GLU A 360 96.17 -125.89 -81.08
N ARG A 361 95.25 -125.84 -82.06
CA ARG A 361 95.08 -126.95 -83.04
C ARG A 361 96.28 -127.14 -83.98
N GLY A 362 97.09 -126.11 -84.19
CA GLY A 362 98.30 -126.18 -85.01
C GLY A 362 99.50 -126.81 -84.31
N GLU A 363 99.61 -126.68 -82.98
CA GLU A 363 100.73 -127.23 -82.21
C GLU A 363 100.52 -128.70 -81.78
N VAL A 364 99.27 -129.14 -81.61
CA VAL A 364 98.95 -130.54 -81.25
C VAL A 364 99.31 -131.53 -82.36
N ASP A 365 99.17 -131.18 -83.64
CA ASP A 365 99.54 -132.04 -84.78
C ASP A 365 101.07 -132.19 -84.95
N ALA A 366 101.86 -131.25 -84.44
CA ALA A 366 103.33 -131.29 -84.48
C ALA A 366 103.91 -132.19 -83.37
N ILE A 367 103.24 -132.29 -82.22
CA ILE A 367 103.67 -133.11 -81.07
C ILE A 367 103.43 -134.61 -81.33
N VAL A 368 102.33 -134.97 -82.01
CA VAL A 368 102.01 -136.38 -82.32
C VAL A 368 103.05 -137.02 -83.24
N ARG A 369 103.54 -136.32 -84.27
CA ARG A 369 104.57 -136.88 -85.18
C ARG A 369 105.95 -136.99 -84.53
N ALA A 370 106.25 -136.14 -83.54
CA ALA A 370 107.49 -136.23 -82.77
C ALA A 370 107.48 -137.43 -81.80
N GLN A 371 106.31 -137.84 -81.31
CA GLN A 371 106.14 -139.02 -80.46
C GLN A 371 106.27 -140.34 -81.23
N GLU A 372 105.78 -140.43 -82.47
CA GLU A 372 105.99 -141.62 -83.32
C GLU A 372 107.47 -141.90 -83.62
N LYS A 373 108.29 -140.84 -83.74
CA LYS A 373 109.74 -140.95 -83.92
C LYS A 373 110.47 -141.45 -82.65
N LEU A 374 109.87 -141.25 -81.47
CA LEU A 374 110.46 -141.60 -80.17
C LEU A 374 110.22 -143.08 -79.80
N ASP A 375 109.07 -143.64 -80.18
CA ASP A 375 108.70 -145.02 -79.83
C ASP A 375 109.45 -146.08 -80.66
N GLU A 376 109.88 -145.77 -81.89
CA GLU A 376 110.69 -146.72 -82.66
C GLU A 376 112.13 -146.82 -82.13
N LEU A 377 112.72 -145.69 -81.71
CA LEU A 377 114.03 -145.66 -81.05
C LEU A 377 114.04 -146.42 -79.71
N ARG A 378 112.91 -146.47 -78.99
CA ARG A 378 112.75 -147.29 -77.78
C ARG A 378 112.74 -148.80 -78.05
N SER A 379 112.30 -149.24 -79.24
CA SER A 379 112.34 -150.67 -79.58
C SER A 379 113.77 -151.19 -79.80
N GLN A 380 114.69 -150.33 -80.22
CA GLN A 380 116.12 -150.65 -80.36
C GLN A 380 116.85 -150.73 -79.00
N GLU A 381 116.33 -150.05 -77.97
CA GLU A 381 116.90 -150.06 -76.61
C GLU A 381 116.53 -151.34 -75.83
N GLN A 382 115.34 -151.89 -76.09
CA GLN A 382 114.72 -152.84 -75.17
C GLN A 382 115.23 -154.28 -75.19
N ALA A 383 116.06 -154.71 -76.15
CA ALA A 383 116.45 -156.13 -76.17
C ALA A 383 117.93 -156.41 -76.43
N SER A 384 118.70 -155.35 -76.64
CA SER A 384 120.05 -155.26 -76.07
C SER A 384 120.08 -155.60 -74.56
N GLN A 385 118.94 -155.56 -73.84
CA GLN A 385 118.77 -156.08 -72.48
C GLN A 385 118.57 -157.61 -72.35
N ARG A 386 118.16 -158.36 -73.40
CA ARG A 386 118.07 -159.84 -73.33
C ARG A 386 119.43 -160.52 -73.52
N ALA A 387 120.36 -159.85 -74.20
CA ALA A 387 121.78 -160.20 -74.19
C ALA A 387 122.40 -160.19 -72.76
N LEU A 388 121.80 -159.49 -71.79
CA LEU A 388 122.25 -159.45 -70.39
C LEU A 388 121.73 -160.62 -69.52
N GLY A 389 120.76 -161.41 -70.00
CA GLY A 389 120.22 -162.60 -69.29
C GLY A 389 121.09 -163.86 -69.41
N GLU A 390 121.84 -164.00 -70.51
CA GLU A 390 122.90 -165.01 -70.64
C GLU A 390 124.02 -164.84 -69.60
N LEU A 391 124.21 -163.63 -69.09
CA LEU A 391 125.26 -163.27 -68.13
C LEU A 391 124.85 -163.46 -66.67
N ARG A 392 123.59 -163.80 -66.39
CA ARG A 392 123.13 -164.31 -65.09
C ARG A 392 123.14 -165.83 -64.98
N SER A 393 124.09 -166.37 -65.70
CA SER A 393 125.13 -167.11 -65.02
C SER A 393 124.65 -168.40 -64.40
N ARG A 394 125.27 -169.50 -64.80
CA ARG A 394 126.73 -169.69 -64.61
C ARG A 394 127.20 -169.45 -63.16
N GLY A 395 126.40 -168.85 -62.27
CA GLY A 395 126.52 -168.79 -60.82
C GLY A 395 125.79 -169.93 -60.09
N ALA A 396 124.80 -170.60 -60.68
CA ALA A 396 124.17 -171.80 -60.08
C ALA A 396 124.81 -173.15 -60.50
N THR A 397 125.72 -173.15 -61.48
CA THR A 397 126.69 -174.25 -61.71
C THR A 397 127.66 -174.48 -60.54
N ALA A 398 127.63 -173.67 -59.47
CA ALA A 398 128.58 -173.71 -58.37
C ALA A 398 128.02 -174.22 -57.01
N GLN A 399 126.80 -174.74 -56.97
CA GLN A 399 126.28 -175.65 -55.93
C GLN A 399 125.69 -176.90 -56.62
N ALA A 400 126.41 -177.63 -57.45
CA ALA A 400 127.66 -178.27 -57.09
C ALA A 400 127.59 -178.99 -55.74
N ARG A 401 127.55 -180.31 -55.88
CA ARG A 401 128.62 -181.10 -55.28
C ARG A 401 128.58 -181.22 -53.74
N LEU A 402 127.48 -180.87 -53.06
CA LEU A 402 127.42 -180.84 -51.60
C LEU A 402 126.07 -181.37 -51.06
N ALA A 403 125.77 -182.64 -51.37
CA ALA A 403 124.79 -183.56 -50.74
C ALA A 403 124.18 -184.45 -51.85
N SER A 404 124.83 -185.49 -52.39
CA SER A 404 125.39 -186.63 -51.68
C SER A 404 124.48 -187.13 -50.56
N ALA A 405 123.85 -188.27 -50.83
CA ALA A 405 123.90 -189.38 -49.90
C ALA A 405 123.29 -189.13 -48.52
N GLU A 406 121.98 -189.03 -48.47
CA GLU A 406 121.22 -189.91 -47.57
C GLU A 406 120.51 -190.92 -48.50
N ALA A 407 120.89 -192.20 -48.58
CA ALA A 407 121.26 -193.15 -47.51
C ALA A 407 120.11 -193.38 -46.54
#